data_AF-A0A2M7G034-F1
#
_entry.id   AF-A0A2M7G034-F1
#
_cell.length_a   1.000
_cell.length_b   1.000
_cell.length_c   1.000
_cell.angle_alpha   90.00
_cell.angle_beta   90.00
_cell.angle_gamma   90.00
#
_symmetry.space_group_name_H-M   'P 1'
#
loop_
_entity.id
_entity.type
_entity.pdbx_description
1 polymer ?
#
loop_
_entity_poly.entity_id
_entity_poly.type
_entity_poly.pdbx_seq_one_letter_code
_entity_poly.pdbx_strand_id
1 'polypeptide(L)'
;MLSEEYLSSEWDWACFWRSIQAWLINLPSDSPRLEQEGTVYLKDLSPRLEGLLRLLTGEALCLIGVADEGGWCEPACFLPSQFSQGKTLLQNLQFYLYRILYLSVQRDLNLNWQVNGNFQVSTSRICARNFSSQVLAQIYLRFPGSELWIPQLLQTFRQRALFEHELAYLWGRWISPAKTKLSKTQSRREASMRFSPSELYHFRLKSAHEVHFFYTHYLN
;
A
#
# COMPACT_ATOMS: atom_id res chain seq x y z
N MET A 1 -0.70 31.62 -13.34
CA MET A 1 0.20 31.88 -12.21
C MET A 1 0.00 30.72 -11.25
N LEU A 2 0.81 29.67 -11.38
CA LEU A 2 0.84 28.59 -10.38
C LEU A 2 1.59 29.17 -9.18
N SER A 3 1.00 29.15 -7.99
CA SER A 3 1.60 29.70 -6.77
C SER A 3 2.91 28.97 -6.46
N GLU A 4 3.87 29.69 -5.85
CA GLU A 4 5.18 29.13 -5.45
C GLU A 4 5.06 27.88 -4.56
N GLU A 5 3.96 27.72 -3.82
CA GLU A 5 3.63 26.48 -3.07
C GLU A 5 3.49 25.25 -3.97
N TYR A 6 2.95 25.40 -5.18
CA TYR A 6 2.75 24.29 -6.11
C TYR A 6 4.10 23.77 -6.63
N LEU A 7 5.03 24.68 -6.91
CA LEU A 7 6.38 24.37 -7.38
C LEU A 7 7.23 23.71 -6.27
N SER A 8 7.09 24.14 -5.01
CA SER A 8 7.71 23.45 -3.85
C SER A 8 7.26 21.99 -3.76
N SER A 9 5.98 21.72 -4.01
CA SER A 9 5.40 20.38 -3.90
C SER A 9 5.87 19.42 -5.00
N GLU A 10 6.11 19.91 -6.22
CA GLU A 10 6.62 19.08 -7.34
C GLU A 10 8.08 18.67 -7.13
N TRP A 11 8.91 19.56 -6.56
CA TRP A 11 10.30 19.24 -6.22
C TRP A 11 10.40 18.22 -5.08
N ASP A 12 9.59 18.38 -4.03
CA ASP A 12 9.51 17.40 -2.93
C ASP A 12 9.00 16.04 -3.40
N TRP A 13 8.06 16.01 -4.34
CA TRP A 13 7.56 14.76 -4.92
C TRP A 13 8.54 14.09 -5.86
N ALA A 14 9.26 14.84 -6.69
CA ALA A 14 10.31 14.26 -7.52
C ALA A 14 11.43 13.66 -6.64
N CYS A 15 11.78 14.31 -5.53
CA CYS A 15 12.70 13.79 -4.53
C CYS A 15 12.14 12.56 -3.82
N PHE A 16 10.89 12.60 -3.33
CA PHE A 16 10.22 11.43 -2.74
C PHE A 16 10.15 10.26 -3.73
N TRP A 17 9.82 10.51 -5.00
CA TRP A 17 9.74 9.48 -6.02
C TRP A 17 11.11 8.92 -6.38
N ARG A 18 12.15 9.77 -6.43
CA ARG A 18 13.54 9.31 -6.57
C ARG A 18 14.00 8.52 -5.36
N SER A 19 13.64 8.91 -4.14
CA SER A 19 13.94 8.19 -2.92
C SER A 19 13.21 6.84 -2.87
N ILE A 20 11.92 6.80 -3.22
CA ILE A 20 11.10 5.59 -3.34
C ILE A 20 11.63 4.69 -4.44
N GLN A 21 11.99 5.23 -5.61
CA GLN A 21 12.48 4.45 -6.73
C GLN A 21 13.87 3.90 -6.44
N ALA A 22 14.77 4.71 -5.87
CA ALA A 22 16.05 4.23 -5.35
C ALA A 22 15.86 3.21 -4.23
N TRP A 23 14.85 3.38 -3.38
CA TRP A 23 14.49 2.44 -2.31
C TRP A 23 13.94 1.10 -2.83
N LEU A 24 13.12 1.14 -3.89
CA LEU A 24 12.60 -0.03 -4.60
C LEU A 24 13.71 -0.75 -5.37
N ILE A 25 14.67 -0.02 -5.93
CA ILE A 25 15.77 -0.58 -6.73
C ILE A 25 16.94 -1.08 -5.86
N ASN A 26 17.26 -0.39 -4.76
CA ASN A 26 18.33 -0.74 -3.81
C ASN A 26 17.85 -1.69 -2.70
N LEU A 27 16.85 -2.53 -2.95
CA LEU A 27 16.63 -3.70 -2.10
C LEU A 27 17.89 -4.57 -2.21
N PRO A 28 18.56 -4.92 -1.10
CA PRO A 28 19.74 -5.79 -1.17
C PRO A 28 19.40 -7.03 -1.99
N SER A 29 20.13 -7.25 -3.09
CA SER A 29 19.97 -8.42 -3.94
C SER A 29 20.54 -9.69 -3.28
N ASP A 30 20.64 -9.71 -1.96
CA ASP A 30 21.01 -10.89 -1.18
C ASP A 30 20.01 -12.04 -1.35
N SER A 31 18.88 -11.79 -2.02
CA SER A 31 17.96 -12.81 -2.53
C SER A 31 18.20 -13.02 -4.03
N PRO A 32 18.92 -14.09 -4.44
CA PRO A 32 19.12 -14.47 -5.86
C PRO A 32 17.83 -14.63 -6.69
N ARG A 33 16.66 -14.56 -6.05
CA ARG A 33 15.33 -14.81 -6.62
C ARG A 33 14.76 -13.62 -7.39
N LEU A 34 15.15 -12.38 -7.05
CA LEU A 34 14.61 -11.18 -7.71
C LEU A 34 15.12 -11.03 -9.15
N GLU A 35 16.35 -11.48 -9.42
CA GLU A 35 17.00 -11.33 -10.73
C GLU A 35 16.60 -12.41 -11.74
N GLN A 36 16.14 -13.58 -11.30
CA GLN A 36 15.90 -14.72 -12.20
C GLN A 36 14.44 -14.89 -12.66
N GLU A 37 13.44 -14.32 -11.97
CA GLU A 37 12.02 -14.57 -12.30
C GLU A 37 11.13 -13.32 -12.37
N GLY A 38 11.66 -12.13 -12.02
CA GLY A 38 10.85 -10.89 -11.95
C GLY A 38 9.76 -10.90 -10.88
N THR A 39 9.64 -11.99 -10.09
CA THR A 39 8.70 -12.14 -8.98
C THR A 39 9.17 -11.36 -7.76
N VAL A 40 8.27 -10.59 -7.15
CA VAL A 40 8.51 -9.86 -5.90
C VAL A 40 7.79 -10.55 -4.76
N TYR A 41 8.47 -10.80 -3.64
CA TYR A 41 7.85 -11.38 -2.44
C TYR A 41 7.54 -10.30 -1.41
N LEU A 42 6.33 -10.32 -0.85
CA LEU A 42 5.90 -9.36 0.16
C LEU A 42 6.82 -9.40 1.39
N LYS A 43 7.26 -10.59 1.83
CA LYS A 43 8.10 -10.77 3.02
C LYS A 43 9.40 -9.95 2.96
N ASP A 44 9.95 -9.78 1.75
CA ASP A 44 11.21 -9.06 1.52
C ASP A 44 10.99 -7.54 1.59
N LEU A 45 9.75 -7.09 1.35
CA LEU A 45 9.34 -5.69 1.40
C LEU A 45 8.68 -5.29 2.74
N SER A 46 8.16 -6.26 3.49
CA SER A 46 7.30 -6.07 4.66
C SER A 46 7.83 -5.04 5.66
N PRO A 47 9.09 -5.09 6.15
CA PRO A 47 9.57 -4.15 7.16
C PRO A 47 9.47 -2.69 6.71
N ARG A 48 9.77 -2.43 5.44
CA ARG A 48 9.79 -1.10 4.85
C ARG A 48 8.37 -0.64 4.49
N LEU A 49 7.54 -1.52 3.93
CA LEU A 49 6.14 -1.21 3.62
C LEU A 49 5.29 -0.99 4.89
N GLU A 50 5.55 -1.72 5.98
CA GLU A 50 4.92 -1.48 7.29
C GLU A 50 5.33 -0.12 7.87
N GLY A 51 6.61 0.26 7.73
CA GLY A 51 7.09 1.60 8.08
C GLY A 51 6.35 2.69 7.30
N LEU A 52 6.24 2.54 5.98
CA LEU A 52 5.48 3.47 5.14
C LEU A 52 4.00 3.53 5.55
N LEU A 53 3.36 2.37 5.73
CA LEU A 53 1.95 2.31 6.13
C LEU A 53 1.72 2.99 7.48
N ARG A 54 2.67 2.88 8.42
CA ARG A 54 2.64 3.60 9.69
C ARG A 54 2.74 5.11 9.50
N LEU A 55 3.64 5.58 8.63
CA LEU A 55 3.76 7.01 8.33
C LEU A 55 2.48 7.59 7.72
N LEU A 56 1.85 6.83 6.83
CA LEU A 56 0.63 7.24 6.15
C LEU A 56 -0.59 7.23 7.07
N THR A 57 -0.70 6.23 7.94
CA THR A 57 -1.91 6.02 8.75
C THR A 57 -1.78 6.52 10.19
N GLY A 58 -0.56 6.82 10.65
CA GLY A 58 -0.27 7.10 12.05
C GLY A 58 -0.33 5.87 12.96
N GLU A 59 -0.53 4.66 12.43
CA GLU A 59 -0.73 3.46 13.23
C GLU A 59 0.12 2.27 12.78
N ALA A 60 0.46 1.41 13.75
CA ALA A 60 1.22 0.19 13.49
C ALA A 60 0.30 -0.92 12.93
N LEU A 61 0.08 -0.89 11.62
CA LEU A 61 -0.62 -1.96 10.90
C LEU A 61 0.36 -3.06 10.45
N CYS A 62 -0.02 -4.33 10.61
CA CYS A 62 0.78 -5.46 10.17
C CYS A 62 0.45 -5.87 8.73
N LEU A 63 1.47 -6.17 7.91
CA LEU A 63 1.29 -6.72 6.58
C LEU A 63 1.30 -8.25 6.60
N ILE A 64 0.22 -8.83 6.10
CA ILE A 64 0.03 -10.28 6.05
C ILE A 64 -0.05 -10.73 4.59
N GLY A 65 0.85 -11.64 4.22
CA GLY A 65 0.84 -12.29 2.91
C GLY A 65 -0.34 -13.26 2.79
N VAL A 66 -1.10 -13.13 1.70
CA VAL A 66 -2.20 -14.04 1.33
C VAL A 66 -2.00 -14.56 -0.09
N ALA A 67 -2.71 -15.62 -0.47
CA ALA A 67 -2.62 -16.18 -1.81
C ALA A 67 -3.21 -15.26 -2.90
N ASP A 68 -4.22 -14.46 -2.54
CA ASP A 68 -5.03 -13.68 -3.48
C ASP A 68 -4.96 -12.15 -3.22
N GLU A 69 -5.96 -11.38 -3.68
CA GLU A 69 -5.94 -9.91 -3.76
C GLU A 69 -5.78 -9.16 -2.42
N GLY A 70 -6.18 -9.79 -1.31
CA GLY A 70 -6.15 -9.17 0.02
C GLY A 70 -7.12 -8.00 0.20
N GLY A 71 -6.82 -7.11 1.14
CA GLY A 71 -7.71 -6.06 1.65
C GLY A 71 -7.23 -5.57 3.02
N TRP A 72 -8.01 -4.76 3.72
CA TRP A 72 -7.66 -4.35 5.08
C TRP A 72 -8.70 -4.83 6.09
N CYS A 73 -8.25 -5.15 7.29
CA CYS A 73 -9.08 -5.33 8.48
C CYS A 73 -8.18 -5.12 9.68
N GLU A 74 -8.39 -4.04 10.42
CA GLU A 74 -7.54 -3.69 11.55
C GLU A 74 -7.38 -4.86 12.53
N PRO A 75 -6.17 -5.02 13.09
CA PRO A 75 -4.95 -4.22 12.90
C PRO A 75 -4.08 -4.63 11.69
N ALA A 76 -4.63 -5.34 10.70
CA ALA A 76 -3.86 -5.90 9.59
C ALA A 76 -4.27 -5.38 8.21
N CYS A 77 -3.29 -5.37 7.31
CA CYS A 77 -3.48 -5.24 5.88
C CYS A 77 -2.98 -6.51 5.19
N PHE A 78 -3.77 -7.03 4.28
CA PHE A 78 -3.53 -8.26 3.55
C PHE A 78 -3.14 -7.92 2.12
N LEU A 79 -2.02 -8.46 1.67
CA LEU A 79 -1.49 -8.29 0.33
C LEU A 79 -1.05 -9.64 -0.24
N PRO A 80 -0.98 -9.81 -1.56
CA PRO A 80 -0.45 -11.02 -2.17
C PRO A 80 0.94 -11.34 -1.62
N SER A 81 1.18 -12.58 -1.21
CA SER A 81 2.46 -13.02 -0.65
C SER A 81 3.61 -12.92 -1.64
N GLN A 82 3.29 -13.01 -2.93
CA GLN A 82 4.19 -12.77 -4.05
C GLN A 82 3.42 -12.13 -5.21
N PHE A 83 4.14 -11.46 -6.10
CA PHE A 83 3.55 -10.81 -7.25
C PHE A 83 4.50 -10.79 -8.46
N SER A 84 4.00 -11.24 -9.61
CA SER A 84 4.79 -11.39 -10.85
C SER A 84 4.01 -11.02 -12.12
N GLN A 85 2.90 -10.29 -12.00
CA GLN A 85 2.01 -10.01 -13.15
C GLN A 85 2.45 -8.79 -13.99
N GLY A 86 3.35 -7.95 -13.47
CA GLY A 86 3.94 -6.81 -14.19
C GLY A 86 4.88 -7.25 -15.32
N LYS A 87 5.22 -6.31 -16.22
CA LYS A 87 6.18 -6.54 -17.31
C LYS A 87 7.62 -6.52 -16.83
N THR A 88 7.89 -5.87 -15.72
CA THR A 88 9.23 -5.69 -15.15
C THR A 88 9.20 -5.85 -13.64
N LEU A 89 10.35 -6.14 -13.04
CA LEU A 89 10.52 -6.15 -11.59
C LEU A 89 10.05 -4.83 -10.96
N LEU A 90 10.39 -3.70 -11.60
CA LEU A 90 9.97 -2.37 -11.16
C LEU A 90 8.44 -2.23 -11.12
N GLN A 91 7.71 -2.78 -12.10
CA GLN A 91 6.25 -2.74 -12.07
C GLN A 91 5.65 -3.62 -10.96
N ASN A 92 6.28 -4.75 -10.65
CA ASN A 92 5.86 -5.60 -9.53
C ASN A 92 6.12 -4.94 -8.17
N LEU A 93 7.21 -4.17 -8.07
CA LEU A 93 7.49 -3.31 -6.92
C LEU A 93 6.49 -2.15 -6.80
N GLN A 94 6.21 -1.46 -7.91
CA GLN A 94 5.21 -0.40 -7.99
C GLN A 94 3.81 -0.88 -7.60
N PHE A 95 3.47 -2.14 -7.91
CA PHE A 95 2.21 -2.75 -7.47
C PHE A 95 2.08 -2.72 -5.93
N TYR A 96 3.08 -3.19 -5.19
CA TYR A 96 3.01 -3.19 -3.73
C TYR A 96 2.91 -1.78 -3.14
N LEU A 97 3.67 -0.83 -3.69
CA LEU A 97 3.58 0.56 -3.29
C LEU A 97 2.20 1.15 -3.55
N TYR A 98 1.66 0.96 -4.76
CA TYR A 98 0.31 1.35 -5.12
C TYR A 98 -0.71 0.77 -4.13
N ARG A 99 -0.57 -0.52 -3.76
CA ARG A 99 -1.49 -1.16 -2.81
C ARG A 99 -1.40 -0.59 -1.40
N ILE A 100 -0.21 -0.20 -0.92
CA ILE A 100 -0.07 0.50 0.37
C ILE A 100 -0.78 1.85 0.34
N LEU A 101 -0.55 2.66 -0.69
CA LEU A 101 -1.25 3.94 -0.87
C LEU A 101 -2.77 3.72 -0.92
N TYR A 102 -3.22 2.74 -1.70
CA TYR A 102 -4.63 2.41 -1.85
C TYR A 102 -5.28 2.00 -0.53
N LEU A 103 -4.67 1.06 0.21
CA LEU A 103 -5.22 0.59 1.47
C LEU A 103 -5.22 1.69 2.54
N SER A 104 -4.19 2.55 2.56
CA SER A 104 -4.16 3.69 3.50
C SER A 104 -5.33 4.66 3.27
N VAL A 105 -5.60 5.00 2.00
CA VAL A 105 -6.70 5.91 1.64
C VAL A 105 -8.06 5.23 1.81
N GLN A 106 -8.18 3.96 1.39
CA GLN A 106 -9.42 3.19 1.56
C GLN A 106 -9.82 3.09 3.04
N ARG A 107 -8.84 2.89 3.92
CA ARG A 107 -9.01 2.87 5.37
C ARG A 107 -9.46 4.24 5.89
N ASP A 108 -8.78 5.31 5.51
CA ASP A 108 -9.12 6.68 5.94
C ASP A 108 -10.55 7.11 5.52
N LEU A 109 -11.03 6.60 4.38
CA LEU A 109 -12.40 6.81 3.92
C LEU A 109 -13.42 5.88 4.59
N ASN A 110 -12.97 5.00 5.50
CA ASN A 110 -13.75 3.96 6.15
C ASN A 110 -14.51 3.05 5.16
N LEU A 111 -13.87 2.73 4.02
CA LEU A 111 -14.48 1.93 2.94
C LEU A 111 -14.21 0.44 3.12
N ASN A 112 -15.03 -0.18 3.97
CA ASN A 112 -15.01 -1.62 4.24
C ASN A 112 -16.31 -2.09 4.89
N TRP A 113 -16.45 -3.39 5.13
CA TRP A 113 -17.54 -3.92 5.95
C TRP A 113 -17.46 -3.39 7.38
N GLN A 114 -18.49 -2.65 7.79
CA GLN A 114 -18.60 -2.07 9.14
C GLN A 114 -19.19 -3.03 10.16
N VAL A 115 -19.80 -4.12 9.70
CA VAL A 115 -20.47 -5.11 10.54
C VAL A 115 -19.86 -6.49 10.33
N ASN A 116 -19.91 -7.29 11.39
CA ASN A 116 -19.56 -8.70 11.31
C ASN A 116 -20.56 -9.44 10.42
N GLY A 117 -20.05 -10.27 9.53
CA GLY A 117 -20.88 -11.00 8.60
C GLY A 117 -20.10 -11.92 7.67
N ASN A 118 -20.81 -12.92 7.17
CA ASN A 118 -20.32 -13.85 6.16
C ASN A 118 -20.67 -13.34 4.77
N PHE A 119 -19.94 -12.32 4.32
CA PHE A 119 -20.08 -11.78 2.97
C PHE A 119 -19.43 -12.70 1.94
N GLN A 120 -20.06 -12.84 0.78
CA GLN A 120 -19.49 -13.53 -0.36
C GLN A 120 -18.29 -12.75 -0.92
N VAL A 121 -17.27 -13.48 -1.39
CA VAL A 121 -16.04 -12.88 -1.93
C VAL A 121 -16.34 -12.04 -3.18
N SER A 122 -17.25 -12.51 -4.04
CA SER A 122 -17.72 -11.76 -5.21
C SER A 122 -18.31 -10.40 -4.83
N THR A 123 -19.21 -10.37 -3.83
CA THR A 123 -19.78 -9.12 -3.31
C THR A 123 -18.72 -8.20 -2.75
N SER A 124 -17.79 -8.72 -1.93
CA SER A 124 -16.67 -7.92 -1.39
C SER A 124 -15.79 -7.30 -2.48
N ARG A 125 -15.54 -8.02 -3.58
CA ARG A 125 -14.77 -7.52 -4.74
C ARG A 125 -15.53 -6.44 -5.50
N ILE A 126 -16.84 -6.63 -5.71
CA ILE A 126 -17.70 -5.64 -6.37
C ILE A 126 -17.73 -4.34 -5.55
N CYS A 127 -17.89 -4.43 -4.23
CA CYS A 127 -17.84 -3.25 -3.35
C CYS A 127 -16.49 -2.53 -3.49
N ALA A 128 -15.36 -3.24 -3.36
CA ALA A 128 -14.04 -2.63 -3.51
C ALA A 128 -13.84 -1.93 -4.87
N ARG A 129 -14.32 -2.55 -5.96
CA ARG A 129 -14.26 -2.00 -7.31
C ARG A 129 -15.13 -0.75 -7.48
N ASN A 130 -16.37 -0.76 -6.97
CA ASN A 130 -17.30 0.36 -7.13
C ASN A 130 -16.80 1.65 -6.47
N PHE A 131 -16.04 1.53 -5.38
CA PHE A 131 -15.44 2.67 -4.69
C PHE A 131 -14.01 2.99 -5.14
N SER A 132 -13.44 2.24 -6.11
CA SER A 132 -12.05 2.42 -6.53
C SER A 132 -11.75 3.80 -7.12
N SER A 133 -12.70 4.39 -7.86
CA SER A 133 -12.55 5.75 -8.41
C SER A 133 -12.43 6.81 -7.31
N GLN A 134 -13.21 6.67 -6.23
CA GLN A 134 -13.15 7.56 -5.07
C GLN A 134 -11.79 7.43 -4.36
N VAL A 135 -11.30 6.21 -4.17
CA VAL A 135 -9.98 5.96 -3.56
C VAL A 135 -8.87 6.54 -4.43
N LEU A 136 -8.89 6.28 -5.74
CA LEU A 136 -7.89 6.81 -6.68
C LEU A 136 -7.87 8.33 -6.72
N ALA A 137 -9.04 8.99 -6.72
CA ALA A 137 -9.12 10.44 -6.67
C ALA A 137 -8.44 11.01 -5.41
N GLN A 138 -8.60 10.36 -4.26
CA GLN A 138 -7.95 10.75 -3.01
C GLN A 138 -6.45 10.43 -3.01
N ILE A 139 -6.00 9.35 -3.67
CA ILE A 139 -4.58 9.08 -3.86
C ILE A 139 -3.94 10.23 -4.66
N TYR A 140 -4.50 10.60 -5.81
CA TYR A 140 -3.93 11.68 -6.63
C TYR A 140 -3.91 13.03 -5.91
N LEU A 141 -4.93 13.31 -5.09
CA LEU A 141 -4.98 14.52 -4.28
C LEU A 141 -3.89 14.55 -3.19
N ARG A 142 -3.68 13.43 -2.49
CA ARG A 142 -2.75 13.35 -1.34
C ARG A 142 -1.31 13.09 -1.76
N PHE A 143 -1.14 12.47 -2.92
CA PHE A 143 0.14 12.03 -3.45
C PHE A 143 0.37 12.57 -4.88
N PRO A 144 0.58 13.89 -5.05
CA PRO A 144 0.96 14.47 -6.34
C PRO A 144 2.09 13.69 -7.05
N GLY A 145 2.07 13.63 -8.36
CA GLY A 145 3.00 12.79 -9.15
C GLY A 145 2.61 11.32 -9.23
N SER A 146 1.67 10.84 -8.41
CA SER A 146 1.16 9.47 -8.54
C SER A 146 0.34 9.23 -9.80
N GLU A 147 -0.24 10.29 -10.36
CA GLU A 147 -0.92 10.33 -11.67
C GLU A 147 0.03 10.05 -12.84
N LEU A 148 1.35 10.18 -12.66
CA LEU A 148 2.32 9.91 -13.73
C LEU A 148 2.52 8.42 -13.98
N TRP A 149 2.32 7.56 -12.97
CA TRP A 149 2.67 6.13 -13.06
C TRP A 149 1.52 5.19 -12.68
N ILE A 150 0.61 5.55 -11.77
CA ILE A 150 -0.52 4.67 -11.41
C ILE A 150 -1.39 4.35 -12.63
N PRO A 151 -1.82 5.32 -13.48
CA PRO A 151 -2.62 5.00 -14.66
C PRO A 151 -1.92 4.01 -15.61
N GLN A 152 -0.60 4.16 -15.82
CA GLN A 152 0.21 3.28 -16.65
C GLN A 152 0.30 1.87 -16.06
N LEU A 153 0.46 1.78 -14.74
CA LEU A 153 0.46 0.53 -13.99
C LEU A 153 -0.89 -0.18 -14.14
N LEU A 154 -2.01 0.52 -13.86
CA LEU A 154 -3.36 -0.04 -13.97
C LEU A 154 -3.68 -0.48 -15.40
N GLN A 155 -3.29 0.31 -16.40
CA GLN A 155 -3.46 -0.06 -17.81
C GLN A 155 -2.66 -1.31 -18.16
N THR A 156 -1.41 -1.41 -17.71
CA THR A 156 -0.57 -2.58 -17.94
C THR A 156 -1.20 -3.84 -17.34
N PHE A 157 -1.76 -3.76 -16.13
CA PHE A 157 -2.46 -4.90 -15.54
C PHE A 157 -3.73 -5.27 -16.29
N ARG A 158 -4.54 -4.30 -16.70
CA ARG A 158 -5.76 -4.56 -17.50
C ARG A 158 -5.46 -5.27 -18.82
N GLN A 159 -4.32 -4.95 -19.45
CA GLN A 159 -3.90 -5.59 -20.70
C GLN A 159 -3.32 -7.00 -20.50
N ARG A 160 -2.83 -7.32 -19.29
CA ARG A 160 -2.15 -8.59 -18.99
C ARG A 160 -3.03 -9.57 -18.24
N ALA A 161 -4.08 -9.10 -17.58
CA ALA A 161 -5.05 -9.96 -16.93
C ALA A 161 -5.70 -10.88 -17.98
N LEU A 162 -5.55 -12.18 -17.77
CA LEU A 162 -6.20 -13.22 -18.56
C LEU A 162 -7.65 -13.40 -18.11
N PHE A 163 -7.94 -13.11 -16.84
CA PHE A 163 -9.27 -13.26 -16.26
C PHE A 163 -9.70 -12.03 -15.46
N GLU A 164 -11.00 -11.76 -15.43
CA GLU A 164 -11.55 -10.61 -14.70
C GLU A 164 -11.22 -10.65 -13.19
N HIS A 165 -11.14 -11.83 -12.60
CA HIS A 165 -10.81 -11.97 -11.19
C HIS A 165 -9.36 -11.56 -10.86
N GLU A 166 -8.44 -11.57 -11.83
CA GLU A 166 -7.08 -11.06 -11.64
C GLU A 166 -7.07 -9.53 -11.52
N LEU A 167 -8.07 -8.83 -12.08
CA LEU A 167 -8.23 -7.40 -11.85
C LEU A 167 -8.60 -7.07 -10.40
N ALA A 168 -9.05 -8.06 -9.62
CA ALA A 168 -9.31 -7.87 -8.19
C ALA A 168 -8.02 -7.52 -7.42
N TYR A 169 -6.83 -7.91 -7.89
CA TYR A 169 -5.55 -7.51 -7.28
C TYR A 169 -5.39 -5.98 -7.19
N LEU A 170 -5.98 -5.22 -8.12
CA LEU A 170 -5.87 -3.77 -8.15
C LEU A 170 -6.62 -3.09 -7.01
N TRP A 171 -7.81 -3.59 -6.67
CA TRP A 171 -8.71 -2.95 -5.70
C TRP A 171 -8.76 -3.72 -4.37
N GLY A 172 -8.43 -5.00 -4.40
CA GLY A 172 -8.62 -5.94 -3.31
C GLY A 172 -10.07 -6.39 -3.15
N ARG A 173 -10.40 -6.79 -1.93
CA ARG A 173 -11.77 -7.07 -1.48
C ARG A 173 -12.02 -6.44 -0.11
N TRP A 174 -13.27 -6.16 0.20
CA TRP A 174 -13.67 -5.83 1.57
C TRP A 174 -13.56 -7.06 2.48
N ILE A 175 -13.05 -6.87 3.70
CA ILE A 175 -12.81 -7.90 4.71
C ILE A 175 -13.60 -7.53 5.96
N SER A 176 -14.49 -8.41 6.39
CA SER A 176 -15.26 -8.21 7.63
C SER A 176 -14.43 -8.59 8.86
N PRO A 177 -14.62 -7.92 10.00
CA PRO A 177 -13.83 -8.20 11.21
C PRO A 177 -13.94 -9.65 11.70
N ALA A 178 -15.11 -10.27 11.54
CA ALA A 178 -15.35 -11.68 11.91
C ALA A 178 -14.43 -12.70 11.21
N LYS A 179 -13.88 -12.38 10.02
CA LYS A 179 -13.01 -13.30 9.27
C LYS A 179 -11.54 -13.22 9.69
N THR A 180 -11.17 -12.27 10.53
CA THR A 180 -9.79 -12.00 10.89
C THR A 180 -9.40 -12.78 12.14
N LYS A 181 -9.02 -14.06 11.96
CA LYS A 181 -8.32 -14.81 13.02
C LYS A 181 -6.82 -14.57 12.89
N LEU A 182 -6.31 -13.53 13.55
CA LEU A 182 -4.88 -13.32 13.71
C LEU A 182 -4.29 -14.46 14.56
N SER A 183 -3.16 -15.03 14.14
CA SER A 183 -2.48 -16.07 14.92
C SER A 183 -1.93 -15.51 16.23
N LYS A 184 -1.76 -16.33 17.27
CA LYS A 184 -1.23 -15.91 18.59
C LYS A 184 0.12 -15.16 18.50
N THR A 185 0.93 -15.45 17.49
CA THR A 185 2.22 -14.79 17.22
C THR A 185 2.04 -13.37 16.68
N GLN A 186 1.01 -13.13 15.87
CA GLN A 186 0.66 -11.82 15.32
C GLN A 186 0.06 -10.93 16.42
N SER A 187 -0.80 -11.50 17.28
CA SER A 187 -1.35 -10.80 18.44
C SER A 187 -0.30 -10.36 19.47
N ARG A 188 0.83 -11.06 19.58
CA ARG A 188 1.97 -10.66 20.44
C ARG A 188 2.75 -9.47 19.86
N ARG A 189 2.94 -9.40 18.54
CA ARG A 189 3.56 -8.23 17.87
C ARG A 189 2.68 -6.98 18.01
N GLU A 190 1.36 -7.14 17.97
CA GLU A 190 0.40 -6.07 18.21
C GLU A 190 0.53 -5.46 19.62
N ALA A 191 0.68 -6.30 20.65
CA ALA A 191 0.80 -5.84 22.03
C ALA A 191 2.11 -5.06 22.29
N SER A 192 3.20 -5.39 21.59
CA SER A 192 4.48 -4.70 21.73
C SER A 192 4.61 -3.42 20.88
N MET A 193 3.69 -3.17 19.93
CA MET A 193 3.75 -2.04 18.99
C MET A 193 2.79 -0.89 19.30
N ARG A 194 2.03 -0.95 20.40
CA ARG A 194 1.15 0.15 20.84
C ARG A 194 1.97 1.25 21.50
N PHE A 195 2.20 2.34 20.77
CA PHE A 195 2.70 3.59 21.34
C PHE A 195 1.59 4.32 22.11
N SER A 196 1.99 5.18 23.04
CA SER A 196 1.07 6.03 23.79
C SER A 196 0.37 7.03 22.86
N PRO A 197 -0.86 7.49 23.17
CA PRO A 197 -1.57 8.49 22.37
C PRO A 197 -0.79 9.78 22.11
N SER A 198 0.14 10.15 23.01
CA SER A 198 1.06 11.28 22.86
C SER A 198 2.13 11.09 21.79
N GLU A 199 2.55 9.85 21.51
CA GLU A 199 3.54 9.54 20.47
C GLU A 199 2.89 9.47 19.07
N LEU A 200 1.60 9.15 19.00
CA LEU A 200 0.84 9.06 17.75
C LEU A 200 0.47 10.43 17.15
N TYR A 201 0.38 11.47 17.98
CA TYR A 201 -0.02 12.82 17.54
C TYR A 201 1.06 13.54 16.71
N HIS A 202 2.31 13.09 16.78
CA HIS A 202 3.43 13.71 16.06
C HIS A 202 3.76 13.08 14.70
N PHE A 203 3.13 11.97 14.30
CA PHE A 203 3.54 11.19 13.13
C PHE A 203 2.51 11.03 12.01
N ARG A 204 1.35 11.70 12.07
CA ARG A 204 0.43 11.71 10.92
C ARG A 204 0.88 12.75 9.93
N LEU A 205 1.76 12.33 9.02
CA LEU A 205 2.31 13.18 7.97
C LEU A 205 1.18 13.50 6.99
N LYS A 206 0.80 14.77 6.91
CA LYS A 206 -0.26 15.31 6.06
C LYS A 206 0.26 15.78 4.70
N SER A 207 1.58 15.80 4.53
CA SER A 207 2.26 16.30 3.33
C SER A 207 3.46 15.43 2.92
N ALA A 208 3.82 15.49 1.65
CA ALA A 208 4.98 14.76 1.12
C ALA A 208 6.31 15.23 1.72
N HIS A 209 6.43 16.51 2.09
CA HIS A 209 7.57 17.09 2.78
C HIS A 209 7.83 16.38 4.12
N GLU A 210 6.77 16.16 4.89
CA GLU A 210 6.84 15.46 6.17
C GLU A 210 7.28 13.98 6.00
N VAL A 211 6.78 13.30 4.97
CA VAL A 211 7.19 11.92 4.62
C VAL A 211 8.66 11.87 4.20
N HIS A 212 9.10 12.79 3.35
CA HIS A 212 10.50 12.87 2.90
C HIS A 212 11.46 13.19 4.06
N PHE A 213 11.13 14.16 4.91
CA PHE A 213 11.91 14.54 6.08
C PHE A 213 12.07 13.36 7.05
N PHE A 214 10.98 12.67 7.39
CA PHE A 214 11.05 11.52 8.27
C PHE A 214 11.90 10.40 7.67
N TYR A 215 11.70 10.12 6.38
CA TYR A 215 12.41 9.04 5.71
C TYR A 215 13.92 9.30 5.62
N THR A 216 14.32 10.53 5.31
CA THR A 216 15.74 10.92 5.18
C THR A 216 16.48 10.91 6.51
N HIS A 217 15.80 11.21 7.62
CA HIS A 217 16.44 11.40 8.93
C HIS A 217 16.24 10.24 9.91
N TYR A 218 15.25 9.37 9.72
CA TYR A 218 14.89 8.33 10.71
C TYR A 218 14.88 6.90 10.16
N LEU A 219 14.95 6.69 8.83
CA LEU A 219 14.89 5.36 8.22
C LEU A 219 16.15 4.97 7.42
N ASN A 220 17.18 5.82 7.43
CA ASN A 220 18.54 5.49 6.98
C ASN A 220 19.43 5.08 8.15
#